data_AF-A0A970LBT6-F1
#
_entry.id   AF-A0A970LBT6-F1
#
_cell.length_a   1.000
_cell.length_b   1.000
_cell.length_c   1.000
_cell.angle_alpha   90.00
_cell.angle_beta   90.00
_cell.angle_gamma   90.00
#
_symmetry.space_group_name_H-M   'P 1'
#
loop_
_entity.id
_entity.type
_entity.pdbx_description
1 polymer ?
#
loop_
_entity_poly.entity_id
_entity_poly.type
_entity_poly.pdbx_seq_one_letter_code
_entity_poly.pdbx_strand_id
1 'polypeptide(L)'
;LSKLLHTRVEALEDIEGHVDVIDKLPDYDIDLFIHKKMKTTHENSLENLKKAHEVLSELEEWNEETVHKVLFDTIKEMGIINGQMLWPIRTALSGKPASPGGGTDLLILLGKEESLKRIEIGIEKLSH
;
A
#
# COMPACT_ATOMS: atom_id res chain seq x y z
N LEU A 1 -14.44 2.14 -30.47
CA LEU A 1 -15.44 2.66 -29.50
C LEU A 1 -15.87 1.64 -28.44
N SER A 2 -15.03 0.66 -28.10
CA SER A 2 -15.34 -0.35 -27.06
C SER A 2 -14.15 -0.54 -26.12
N LYS A 3 -13.87 0.50 -25.32
CA LYS A 3 -13.00 0.42 -24.13
C LYS A 3 -13.63 1.09 -22.91
N LEU A 4 -14.60 1.98 -23.14
CA LEU A 4 -15.34 2.72 -22.11
C LEU A 4 -16.57 1.97 -21.55
N LEU A 5 -16.99 0.87 -22.17
CA LEU A 5 -18.13 0.08 -21.71
C LEU A 5 -17.74 -1.06 -20.76
N HIS A 6 -16.50 -1.54 -20.80
CA HIS A 6 -16.03 -2.59 -19.87
C HIS A 6 -15.68 -2.05 -18.49
N THR A 7 -15.34 -0.76 -18.35
CA THR A 7 -14.97 -0.14 -17.06
C THR A 7 -16.15 0.16 -16.14
N ARG A 8 -17.40 0.06 -16.62
CA ARG A 8 -18.59 0.47 -15.84
C ARG A 8 -19.32 -0.66 -15.15
N VAL A 9 -19.06 -1.92 -15.53
CA VAL A 9 -19.73 -3.07 -14.91
C VAL A 9 -18.88 -3.64 -13.76
N GLU A 10 -17.55 -3.61 -13.87
CA GLU A 10 -16.64 -3.98 -12.78
C GLU A 10 -16.64 -2.94 -11.64
N ALA A 11 -16.89 -1.66 -11.96
CA ALA A 11 -16.86 -0.56 -10.99
C ALA A 11 -17.93 -0.63 -9.88
N LEU A 12 -19.01 -1.41 -10.02
CA LEU A 12 -20.06 -1.48 -8.99
C LEU A 12 -19.82 -2.56 -7.94
N GLU A 13 -19.20 -3.69 -8.32
CA GLU A 13 -18.79 -4.74 -7.37
C GLU A 13 -17.48 -4.38 -6.66
N ASP A 14 -16.62 -3.55 -7.30
CA ASP A 14 -15.42 -2.99 -6.67
C ASP A 14 -15.77 -2.00 -5.53
N ILE A 15 -16.89 -1.25 -5.63
CA ILE A 15 -17.25 -0.22 -4.63
C ILE A 15 -17.44 -0.83 -3.24
N GLU A 16 -18.14 -1.97 -3.12
CA GLU A 16 -18.36 -2.60 -1.81
C GLU A 16 -17.04 -3.07 -1.15
N GLY A 17 -16.09 -3.57 -1.95
CA GLY A 17 -14.75 -3.92 -1.47
C GLY A 17 -13.90 -2.71 -1.08
N HIS A 18 -14.05 -1.59 -1.80
CA HIS A 18 -13.38 -0.32 -1.51
C HIS A 18 -13.87 0.34 -0.22
N VAL A 19 -15.18 0.32 0.08
CA VAL A 19 -15.74 0.96 1.29
C VAL A 19 -15.16 0.35 2.58
N ASP A 20 -15.03 -0.98 2.64
CA ASP A 20 -14.55 -1.69 3.83
C ASP A 20 -13.04 -1.51 4.10
N VAL A 21 -12.26 -0.91 3.18
CA VAL A 21 -10.87 -0.52 3.47
C VAL A 21 -10.81 0.92 4.01
N ILE A 22 -11.77 1.75 3.64
CA ILE A 22 -11.83 3.16 4.08
C ILE A 22 -12.29 3.24 5.55
N ASP A 23 -13.30 2.47 5.95
CA ASP A 23 -13.96 2.61 7.25
C ASP A 23 -13.06 2.29 8.45
N LYS A 24 -12.30 1.19 8.41
CA LYS A 24 -11.42 0.79 9.52
C LYS A 24 -10.32 -0.17 9.07
N LEU A 25 -9.13 -0.03 9.65
CA LEU A 25 -8.09 -1.07 9.59
C LEU A 25 -8.50 -2.26 10.48
N PRO A 26 -8.74 -3.47 9.93
CA PRO A 26 -8.95 -4.65 10.74
C PRO A 26 -7.68 -5.00 11.52
N ASP A 27 -7.80 -5.81 12.58
CA ASP A 27 -6.61 -6.45 13.14
C ASP A 27 -6.13 -7.55 12.18
N TYR A 28 -4.81 -7.71 12.06
CA TYR A 28 -4.20 -8.63 11.10
C TYR A 28 -2.86 -9.18 11.60
N ASP A 29 -2.55 -10.37 11.09
CA ASP A 29 -1.32 -11.12 11.37
C ASP A 29 -0.15 -10.57 10.55
N ILE A 30 1.04 -10.58 11.15
CA ILE A 30 2.29 -10.16 10.51
C ILE A 30 2.66 -11.05 9.32
N ASP A 31 2.20 -12.31 9.29
CA ASP A 31 2.48 -13.24 8.19
C ASP A 31 1.92 -12.75 6.85
N LEU A 32 0.96 -11.80 6.85
CA LEU A 32 0.50 -11.15 5.62
C LEU A 32 1.61 -10.35 4.90
N PHE A 33 2.66 -9.94 5.62
CA PHE A 33 3.82 -9.27 5.04
C PHE A 33 4.70 -10.22 4.22
N ILE A 34 4.66 -11.53 4.48
CA ILE A 34 5.48 -12.52 3.76
C ILE A 34 4.81 -12.88 2.43
N HIS A 35 5.52 -12.69 1.32
CA HIS A 35 5.03 -13.06 0.01
C HIS A 35 6.13 -13.47 -0.96
N LYS A 36 6.12 -14.76 -1.34
CA LYS A 36 7.17 -15.40 -2.14
C LYS A 36 7.42 -14.69 -3.48
N LYS A 37 6.37 -14.34 -4.23
CA LYS A 37 6.51 -13.69 -5.55
C LYS A 37 7.05 -12.25 -5.44
N MET A 38 6.71 -11.56 -4.36
CA MET A 38 7.13 -10.18 -4.11
C MET A 38 8.46 -10.10 -3.35
N LYS A 39 9.02 -11.26 -2.98
CA LYS A 39 10.28 -11.40 -2.25
C LYS A 39 10.29 -10.66 -0.91
N THR A 40 9.17 -10.69 -0.19
CA THR A 40 9.03 -10.04 1.12
C THR A 40 9.18 -11.02 2.28
N THR A 41 9.82 -10.56 3.34
CA THR A 41 10.00 -11.20 4.65
C THR A 41 9.60 -10.18 5.73
N HIS A 42 9.49 -10.58 7.00
CA HIS A 42 9.25 -9.61 8.08
C HIS A 42 10.34 -8.52 8.13
N GLU A 43 11.61 -8.91 8.01
CA GLU A 43 12.76 -8.01 8.08
C GLU A 43 12.76 -6.96 6.97
N ASN A 44 12.64 -7.38 5.70
CA ASN A 44 12.65 -6.41 4.61
C ASN A 44 11.33 -5.65 4.49
N SER A 45 10.22 -6.19 4.99
CA SER A 45 8.96 -5.44 5.07
C SER A 45 9.06 -4.33 6.10
N LEU A 46 9.69 -4.58 7.24
CA LEU A 46 9.96 -3.56 8.25
C LEU A 46 10.87 -2.46 7.70
N GLU A 47 11.97 -2.84 7.04
CA GLU A 47 12.89 -1.90 6.38
C GLU A 47 12.16 -1.04 5.34
N ASN A 48 11.40 -1.68 4.46
CA ASN A 48 10.71 -0.99 3.38
C ASN A 48 9.57 -0.10 3.89
N LEU A 49 8.80 -0.52 4.90
CA LEU A 49 7.77 0.32 5.51
C LEU A 49 8.38 1.55 6.18
N LYS A 50 9.49 1.40 6.90
CA LYS A 50 10.20 2.54 7.50
C LYS A 50 10.63 3.53 6.43
N LYS A 51 11.22 3.04 5.33
CA LYS A 51 11.65 3.91 4.24
C LYS A 51 10.48 4.56 3.52
N ALA A 52 9.40 3.83 3.25
CA ALA A 52 8.18 4.39 2.66
C ALA A 52 7.57 5.46 3.57
N HIS A 53 7.49 5.22 4.88
CA HIS A 53 6.97 6.19 5.84
C HIS A 53 7.77 7.50 5.80
N GLU A 54 9.10 7.41 5.86
CA GLU A 54 10.00 8.56 5.78
C GLU A 54 9.69 9.42 4.55
N VAL A 55 9.80 8.85 3.35
CA VAL A 55 9.67 9.61 2.09
C VAL A 55 8.23 10.09 1.84
N LEU A 56 7.21 9.33 2.25
CA LEU A 56 5.81 9.75 2.12
C LEU A 56 5.45 10.85 3.13
N SER A 57 6.07 10.86 4.31
CA SER A 57 5.82 11.90 5.32
C SER A 57 6.30 13.28 4.87
N GLU A 58 7.36 13.32 4.06
CA GLU A 58 7.96 14.53 3.50
C GLU A 58 7.18 15.13 2.31
N LEU A 59 6.23 14.40 1.72
CA LEU A 59 5.45 14.92 0.59
C LEU A 59 4.55 16.10 0.98
N GLU A 60 4.72 17.25 0.35
CA GLU A 60 3.81 18.40 0.51
C GLU A 60 2.50 18.21 -0.25
N GLU A 61 2.58 17.71 -1.49
CA GLU A 61 1.42 17.41 -2.33
C GLU A 61 1.13 15.90 -2.35
N TRP A 62 -0.08 15.51 -1.96
CA TRP A 62 -0.54 14.12 -1.96
C TRP A 62 -1.47 13.85 -3.14
N ASN A 63 -0.91 13.38 -4.26
CA ASN A 63 -1.65 12.95 -5.44
C ASN A 63 -0.97 11.73 -6.09
N GLU A 64 -1.63 11.14 -7.10
CA GLU A 64 -1.16 9.92 -7.77
C GLU A 64 0.26 10.07 -8.33
N GLU A 65 0.56 11.21 -8.96
CA GLU A 65 1.86 11.46 -9.59
C GLU A 65 2.98 11.57 -8.56
N THR A 66 2.79 12.37 -7.50
CA THR A 66 3.81 12.60 -6.48
C THR A 66 4.08 11.35 -5.63
N VAL A 67 3.03 10.63 -5.23
CA VAL A 67 3.13 9.35 -4.49
C VAL A 67 3.80 8.29 -5.34
N HIS A 68 3.40 8.13 -6.61
CA HIS A 68 4.04 7.17 -7.50
C HIS A 68 5.51 7.53 -7.71
N LYS A 69 5.82 8.80 -8.00
CA LYS A 69 7.20 9.23 -8.26
C LYS A 69 8.09 8.93 -7.06
N VAL A 70 7.73 9.36 -5.85
CA VAL A 70 8.60 9.21 -4.67
C VAL A 70 8.85 7.73 -4.33
N LEU A 71 7.82 6.87 -4.42
CA LEU A 71 7.99 5.45 -4.11
C LEU A 71 8.85 4.75 -5.15
N PHE A 72 8.69 5.05 -6.43
CA PHE A 72 9.45 4.38 -7.49
C PHE A 72 10.90 4.88 -7.58
N ASP A 73 11.14 6.15 -7.29
CA ASP A 73 12.49 6.67 -7.11
C ASP A 73 13.17 5.96 -5.91
N THR A 74 12.47 5.84 -4.78
CA THR A 74 12.96 5.11 -3.60
C THR A 74 13.26 3.63 -3.91
N ILE A 75 12.35 2.93 -4.61
CA ILE A 75 12.55 1.54 -5.03
C ILE A 75 13.83 1.40 -5.89
N LYS A 76 14.04 2.34 -6.81
CA LYS A 76 15.21 2.38 -7.67
C LYS A 76 16.49 2.64 -6.87
N GLU A 77 16.46 3.56 -5.93
CA GLU A 77 17.59 3.89 -5.04
C GLU A 77 18.00 2.70 -4.16
N MET A 78 17.01 1.97 -3.63
CA MET A 78 17.23 0.77 -2.82
C MET A 78 17.64 -0.46 -3.66
N GLY A 79 17.47 -0.41 -4.98
CA GLY A 79 17.79 -1.53 -5.88
C GLY A 79 16.90 -2.75 -5.70
N ILE A 80 15.66 -2.56 -5.19
CA ILE A 80 14.70 -3.64 -4.93
C ILE A 80 13.65 -3.74 -6.04
N ILE A 81 12.90 -4.84 -6.09
CA ILE A 81 11.76 -4.95 -7.03
C ILE A 81 10.55 -4.21 -6.47
N ASN A 82 9.68 -3.69 -7.34
CA ASN A 82 8.48 -2.94 -6.93
C ASN A 82 7.63 -3.69 -5.91
N GLY A 83 7.44 -4.99 -6.11
CA GLY A 83 6.66 -5.83 -5.20
C GLY A 83 7.20 -5.83 -3.76
N GLN A 84 8.52 -5.71 -3.58
CA GLN A 84 9.14 -5.76 -2.27
C GLN A 84 8.80 -4.52 -1.42
N MET A 85 8.55 -3.36 -2.06
CA MET A 85 8.07 -2.13 -1.42
C MET A 85 6.54 -2.06 -1.38
N LEU A 86 5.87 -2.36 -2.49
CA LEU A 86 4.43 -2.13 -2.62
C LEU A 86 3.58 -3.19 -1.88
N TRP A 87 4.10 -4.41 -1.67
CA TRP A 87 3.39 -5.44 -0.92
C TRP A 87 3.27 -5.13 0.58
N PRO A 88 4.35 -4.71 1.27
CA PRO A 88 4.24 -4.27 2.66
C PRO A 88 3.33 -3.06 2.81
N ILE A 89 3.42 -2.05 1.93
CA ILE A 89 2.51 -0.90 1.95
C ILE A 89 1.06 -1.36 1.83
N ARG A 90 0.73 -2.16 0.80
CA ARG A 90 -0.63 -2.71 0.62
C ARG A 90 -1.13 -3.44 1.86
N THR A 91 -0.27 -4.24 2.49
CA THR A 91 -0.59 -5.01 3.68
C THR A 91 -0.86 -4.11 4.88
N ALA A 92 0.01 -3.12 5.14
CA ALA A 92 -0.17 -2.16 6.23
C ALA A 92 -1.45 -1.33 6.06
N LEU A 93 -1.76 -0.91 4.83
CA LEU A 93 -2.92 -0.08 4.55
C LEU A 93 -4.25 -0.84 4.59
N SER A 94 -4.28 -2.11 4.14
CA SER A 94 -5.52 -2.88 4.07
C SER A 94 -5.75 -3.81 5.26
N GLY A 95 -4.68 -4.35 5.85
CA GLY A 95 -4.76 -5.45 6.82
C GLY A 95 -5.39 -6.72 6.26
N LYS A 96 -5.49 -6.88 4.93
CA LYS A 96 -6.25 -7.95 4.28
C LYS A 96 -5.37 -8.80 3.34
N PRO A 97 -5.65 -10.12 3.22
CA PRO A 97 -4.97 -10.99 2.24
C PRO A 97 -5.18 -10.53 0.78
N ALA A 98 -6.33 -9.93 0.50
CA ALA A 98 -6.66 -9.31 -0.78
C ALA A 98 -7.18 -7.88 -0.55
N SER A 99 -6.86 -6.97 -1.47
CA SER A 99 -7.27 -5.56 -1.40
C SER A 99 -7.78 -5.08 -2.76
N PRO A 100 -8.66 -4.07 -2.79
CA PRO A 100 -9.18 -3.52 -4.02
C PRO A 100 -8.16 -2.50 -4.56
N GLY A 101 -7.11 -3.03 -5.20
CA GLY A 101 -5.96 -2.26 -5.70
C GLY A 101 -4.62 -2.59 -5.01
N GLY A 102 -3.56 -2.03 -5.57
CA GLY A 102 -2.19 -2.11 -5.08
C GLY A 102 -1.87 -1.09 -3.99
N GLY A 103 -0.61 -1.09 -3.54
CA GLY A 103 -0.17 -0.19 -2.47
C GLY A 103 -0.34 1.29 -2.80
N THR A 104 -0.06 1.72 -4.03
CA THR A 104 -0.25 3.11 -4.48
C THR A 104 -1.72 3.51 -4.54
N ASP A 105 -2.59 2.62 -5.01
CA ASP A 105 -4.03 2.90 -5.11
C ASP A 105 -4.63 3.14 -3.72
N LEU A 106 -4.22 2.33 -2.74
CA LEU A 106 -4.64 2.47 -1.35
C LEU A 106 -4.11 3.76 -0.69
N LEU A 107 -2.89 4.19 -1.03
CA LEU A 107 -2.35 5.48 -0.54
C LEU A 107 -3.19 6.66 -1.01
N ILE A 108 -3.63 6.64 -2.27
CA ILE A 108 -4.47 7.69 -2.83
C ILE A 108 -5.88 7.63 -2.22
N LEU A 109 -6.44 6.42 -2.10
CA LEU A 109 -7.77 6.22 -1.55
C LEU A 109 -7.90 6.69 -0.09
N LEU A 110 -6.90 6.39 0.75
CA LEU A 110 -6.92 6.70 2.18
C LEU A 110 -6.45 8.13 2.49
N GLY A 111 -5.68 8.75 1.60
CA GLY A 111 -5.05 10.04 1.85
C GLY A 111 -3.84 9.95 2.80
N LYS A 112 -3.15 11.08 2.97
CA LYS A 112 -1.84 11.14 3.68
C LYS A 112 -1.92 10.67 5.14
N GLU A 113 -2.79 11.27 5.92
CA GLU A 113 -2.83 11.08 7.38
C GLU A 113 -3.13 9.63 7.76
N GLU A 114 -4.20 9.05 7.20
CA GLU A 114 -4.57 7.67 7.49
C GLU A 114 -3.55 6.67 6.93
N SER A 115 -2.96 6.95 5.77
CA SER A 115 -1.92 6.10 5.20
C SER A 115 -0.68 6.00 6.10
N LEU A 116 -0.16 7.14 6.56
CA LEU A 116 1.02 7.19 7.41
C LEU A 116 0.76 6.49 8.75
N LYS A 117 -0.41 6.75 9.36
CA LYS A 117 -0.84 6.08 10.59
C LYS A 117 -0.90 4.56 10.44
N ARG A 118 -1.47 4.05 9.34
CA ARG A 118 -1.55 2.60 9.09
C ARG A 118 -0.18 1.98 8.82
N ILE A 119 0.70 2.69 8.11
CA ILE A 119 2.09 2.28 7.92
C ILE A 119 2.82 2.20 9.27
N GLU A 120 2.63 3.17 10.16
CA GLU A 120 3.18 3.17 11.52
C GLU A 120 2.72 1.95 12.33
N ILE A 121 1.43 1.62 12.30
CA ILE A 121 0.89 0.40 12.92
C ILE A 121 1.57 -0.87 12.35
N GLY A 122 1.79 -0.92 11.03
CA GLY A 122 2.52 -2.02 10.39
C GLY A 122 3.97 -2.13 10.87
N ILE A 123 4.65 -0.99 11.04
CA ILE A 123 6.01 -0.92 11.58
C ILE A 123 6.05 -1.40 13.04
N GLU A 124 5.12 -0.96 13.87
CA GLU A 124 5.01 -1.39 15.28
C GLU A 124 4.81 -2.91 15.37
N LYS A 125 3.85 -3.46 14.61
CA LYS A 125 3.58 -4.91 14.58
C LYS A 125 4.81 -5.74 14.18
N LEU A 126 5.63 -5.25 13.25
CA LEU A 126 6.83 -5.93 12.76
C LEU A 126 8.08 -5.72 13.64
N SER A 127 8.02 -4.80 14.61
CA SER A 127 9.16 -4.47 15.49
C SER A 127 9.18 -5.30 16.79
N HIS A 128 8.25 -6.22 16.95
CA HIS A 128 8.08 -7.11 18.11
C HIS A 128 8.34 -8.57 17.73
#